data_AF-X0SF85-F1
#
_entry.id   AF-X0SF85-F1
#
_cell.length_a   1.000
_cell.length_b   1.000
_cell.length_c   1.000
_cell.angle_alpha   90.00
_cell.angle_beta   90.00
_cell.angle_gamma   90.00
#
_symmetry.space_group_name_H-M   'P 1'
#
loop_
_entity.id
_entity.type
_entity.pdbx_description
1 polymer ?
#
loop_
_entity_poly.entity_id
_entity_poly.type
_entity_poly.pdbx_seq_one_letter_code
_entity_poly.pdbx_strand_id
1 'polypeptide(L)'
;MAKRMPNWLKKNYNNLWKKYEKEVFTTENVADSLNISNNMATKTLWQLENKGFVHKTRSELDYRNKIYRLISPEDVSYVIGLYSLIEKEEVRRLTLEDKLILLNEKIPYALTGSKAAYRYHHYVNPPNVYEIKIRSEDEGKLIAFLTDGYTRVYLNDILETKSAKYYVKLIHSTIKFDNLIHKS
;
A
#
# COMPACT_ATOMS: atom_id res chain seq x y z
N MET A 1 4.05 -12.12 -6.70
CA MET A 1 5.01 -11.40 -7.58
C MET A 1 6.18 -10.94 -6.72
N ALA A 2 7.41 -11.41 -6.93
CA ALA A 2 8.54 -10.86 -6.17
C ALA A 2 8.63 -9.35 -6.49
N LYS A 3 8.60 -8.48 -5.46
CA LYS A 3 8.68 -7.02 -5.60
C LYS A 3 10.09 -6.55 -6.00
N ARG A 4 10.67 -7.20 -7.02
CA ARG A 4 11.89 -6.73 -7.64
C ARG A 4 11.55 -5.57 -8.56
N MET A 5 12.11 -4.42 -8.23
CA MET A 5 12.18 -3.29 -9.13
C MET A 5 13.24 -3.55 -10.21
N PRO A 6 12.93 -3.31 -11.49
CA PRO A 6 13.96 -3.18 -12.52
C PRO A 6 14.98 -2.11 -12.13
N ASN A 7 16.23 -2.23 -12.61
CA ASN A 7 17.31 -1.31 -12.22
C ASN A 7 17.01 0.16 -12.53
N TRP A 8 16.38 0.43 -13.68
CA TRP A 8 15.96 1.80 -14.03
C TRP A 8 14.93 2.36 -13.04
N LEU A 9 14.01 1.52 -12.55
CA LEU A 9 12.97 1.92 -11.60
C LEU A 9 13.56 2.16 -10.21
N LYS A 10 14.53 1.34 -9.79
CA LYS A 10 15.31 1.56 -8.55
C LYS A 10 16.04 2.90 -8.58
N LYS A 11 16.71 3.21 -9.71
CA LYS A 11 17.43 4.48 -9.87
C LYS A 11 16.48 5.66 -9.75
N ASN A 12 15.32 5.60 -10.42
CA ASN A 12 14.31 6.65 -10.34
C ASN A 12 13.75 6.80 -8.93
N TYR A 13 13.39 5.69 -8.27
CA TYR A 13 12.93 5.70 -6.88
C TYR A 13 13.97 6.34 -5.95
N ASN A 14 15.24 5.95 -6.03
CA ASN A 14 16.30 6.52 -5.20
C ASN A 14 16.50 8.02 -5.45
N ASN A 15 16.44 8.45 -6.71
CA ASN A 15 16.55 9.87 -7.05
C ASN A 15 15.37 10.68 -6.50
N LEU A 16 14.16 10.14 -6.58
CA LEU A 16 12.97 10.77 -6.01
C LEU A 16 13.06 10.78 -4.48
N TRP A 17 13.51 9.70 -3.84
CA TRP A 17 13.66 9.62 -2.39
C TRP A 17 14.64 10.67 -1.87
N LYS A 18 15.78 10.85 -2.52
CA LYS A 18 16.77 11.89 -2.16
C LYS A 18 16.23 13.32 -2.23
N LYS A 19 15.18 13.55 -3.01
CA LYS A 19 14.62 14.89 -3.25
C LYS A 19 13.37 15.17 -2.42
N TYR A 20 12.50 14.18 -2.29
CA TYR A 20 11.18 14.36 -1.68
C TYR A 20 11.04 13.64 -0.35
N GLU A 21 11.84 12.60 -0.07
CA GLU A 21 11.69 11.75 1.12
C GLU A 21 10.22 11.39 1.39
N LYS A 22 9.64 11.89 2.49
CA LYS A 22 8.24 11.68 2.88
C LYS A 22 7.29 12.81 2.46
N GLU A 23 7.80 13.83 1.78
CA GLU A 23 7.01 14.93 1.26
C GLU A 23 6.12 14.51 0.10
N VAL A 24 5.06 15.30 -0.10
CA VAL A 24 4.09 15.10 -1.15
C VAL A 24 4.56 15.80 -2.43
N PHE A 25 4.40 15.13 -3.57
CA PHE A 25 4.77 15.68 -4.88
C PHE A 25 3.77 15.29 -5.97
N THR A 26 3.87 15.94 -7.13
CA THR A 26 3.01 15.74 -8.29
C THR A 26 3.73 15.02 -9.45
N THR A 27 2.99 14.78 -10.54
CA THR A 27 3.57 14.19 -11.76
C THR A 27 4.56 15.14 -12.42
N GLU A 28 4.26 16.43 -12.41
CA GLU A 28 5.10 17.50 -12.96
C GLU A 28 6.42 17.57 -12.18
N ASN A 29 6.36 17.52 -10.84
CA ASN A 29 7.56 17.49 -10.01
C ASN A 29 8.48 16.31 -10.37
N VAL A 30 7.92 15.14 -10.68
CA VAL A 30 8.69 13.94 -11.09
C VAL A 30 9.30 14.12 -12.47
N ALA A 31 8.56 14.68 -13.43
CA ALA A 31 9.05 14.98 -14.77
C ALA A 31 10.27 15.91 -14.71
N ASP A 32 10.18 16.98 -13.92
CA ASP A 32 11.26 17.94 -13.73
C ASP A 32 12.47 17.30 -13.04
N SER A 33 12.22 16.49 -12.00
CA SER A 33 13.30 15.91 -11.18
C SER A 33 14.10 14.83 -11.89
N LEU A 34 13.43 14.07 -12.76
CA LEU A 34 14.07 13.01 -13.52
C LEU A 34 14.48 13.47 -14.92
N ASN A 35 14.17 14.71 -15.29
CA ASN A 35 14.36 15.27 -16.63
C ASN A 35 13.76 14.36 -17.72
N ILE A 36 12.48 14.01 -17.55
CA ILE A 36 11.72 13.14 -18.45
C ILE A 36 10.38 13.79 -18.81
N SER A 37 9.74 13.31 -19.88
CA SER A 37 8.39 13.77 -20.24
C SER A 37 7.33 13.40 -19.19
N ASN A 38 6.26 14.18 -19.10
CA ASN A 38 5.11 13.89 -18.23
C ASN A 38 4.50 12.50 -18.44
N ASN A 39 4.50 12.01 -19.69
CA ASN A 39 4.04 10.66 -20.01
C ASN A 39 4.95 9.59 -19.37
N MET A 40 6.27 9.79 -19.39
CA MET A 40 7.22 8.88 -18.76
C MET A 40 7.17 8.98 -17.23
N ALA A 41 6.97 10.18 -16.68
CA ALA A 41 6.74 10.39 -15.25
C ALA A 41 5.50 9.62 -14.77
N THR A 42 4.38 9.76 -15.49
CA THR A 42 3.13 9.03 -15.23
C THR A 42 3.37 7.51 -15.25
N LYS A 43 4.08 7.00 -16.26
CA LYS A 43 4.43 5.57 -16.36
C LYS A 43 5.32 5.11 -15.21
N THR A 44 6.27 5.94 -14.79
CA THR A 44 7.17 5.64 -13.66
C THR A 44 6.38 5.55 -12.37
N LEU A 45 5.54 6.54 -12.08
CA LEU A 45 4.68 6.56 -10.90
C LEU A 45 3.71 5.39 -10.87
N TRP A 46 3.12 5.04 -12.01
CA TRP A 46 2.25 3.87 -12.12
C TRP A 46 2.98 2.56 -11.80
N GLN A 47 4.23 2.40 -12.25
CA GLN A 47 5.05 1.22 -11.94
C GLN A 47 5.42 1.16 -10.46
N LEU A 48 5.75 2.30 -9.85
CA LEU A 48 6.06 2.38 -8.41
C LEU A 48 4.81 2.08 -7.56
N GLU A 49 3.69 2.71 -7.89
CA GLU A 49 2.40 2.54 -7.22
C GLU A 49 1.96 1.08 -7.22
N ASN A 50 1.91 0.43 -8.40
CA ASN A 50 1.45 -0.96 -8.52
C ASN A 50 2.33 -1.97 -7.77
N LYS A 51 3.54 -1.58 -7.37
CA LYS A 51 4.45 -2.41 -6.60
C LYS A 51 4.51 -2.02 -5.12
N GLY A 52 3.77 -1.01 -4.70
CA GLY A 52 3.72 -0.53 -3.32
C GLY A 52 4.88 0.37 -2.92
N PHE A 53 5.57 1.02 -3.86
CA PHE A 53 6.68 1.94 -3.55
C PHE A 53 6.26 3.40 -3.46
N VAL A 54 5.06 3.73 -3.95
CA VAL A 54 4.47 5.06 -3.91
C VAL A 54 3.01 4.91 -3.50
N HIS A 55 2.58 5.73 -2.58
CA HIS A 55 1.17 5.94 -2.29
C HIS A 55 0.63 7.09 -3.13
N LYS A 56 -0.51 6.87 -3.80
CA LYS A 56 -1.21 7.86 -4.60
C LYS A 56 -2.48 8.26 -3.87
N THR A 57 -2.68 9.55 -3.66
CA THR A 57 -3.93 10.11 -3.15
C THR A 57 -4.35 11.31 -4.01
N ARG A 58 -5.50 11.92 -3.69
CA ARG A 58 -5.95 13.18 -4.29
C ARG A 58 -5.67 14.33 -3.32
N SER A 59 -5.42 15.52 -3.86
CA SER A 59 -5.31 16.71 -3.03
C SER A 59 -6.66 17.01 -2.37
N GLU A 60 -6.62 17.37 -1.09
CA GLU A 60 -7.81 17.81 -0.34
C GLU A 60 -8.30 19.18 -0.80
N LEU A 61 -7.40 20.02 -1.34
CA LEU A 61 -7.72 21.35 -1.86
C LEU A 61 -8.30 21.31 -3.28
N ASP A 62 -7.86 20.34 -4.09
CA ASP A 62 -8.39 20.11 -5.44
C ASP A 62 -8.39 18.61 -5.75
N TYR A 63 -9.57 18.00 -5.66
CA TYR A 63 -9.76 16.58 -5.91
C TYR A 63 -9.39 16.14 -7.34
N ARG A 64 -9.24 17.06 -8.31
CA ARG A 64 -8.78 16.71 -9.66
C ARG A 64 -7.28 16.41 -9.69
N ASN A 65 -6.53 16.94 -8.72
CA ASN A 65 -5.09 16.82 -8.67
C ASN A 65 -4.67 15.57 -7.91
N LYS A 66 -3.82 14.77 -8.56
CA LYS A 66 -3.20 13.58 -7.96
C LYS A 66 -1.90 13.99 -7.29
N ILE A 67 -1.74 13.52 -6.07
CA ILE A 67 -0.53 13.73 -5.29
C ILE A 67 0.03 12.38 -4.85
N TYR A 68 1.35 12.34 -4.68
CA TYR A 68 2.11 11.13 -4.47
C TYR A 68 3.01 11.30 -3.26
N ARG A 69 3.20 10.21 -2.51
CA ARG A 69 4.18 10.12 -1.41
C ARG A 69 4.96 8.82 -1.56
N LEU A 70 6.26 8.88 -1.42
CA LEU A 70 7.09 7.67 -1.45
C LEU A 70 6.90 6.88 -0.16
N ILE A 71 6.89 5.55 -0.29
CA ILE A 71 7.06 4.68 0.88
C ILE A 71 8.54 4.66 1.22
N SER A 72 8.91 4.61 2.51
CA SER A 72 10.31 4.71 2.88
C SER A 72 11.12 3.47 2.47
N PRO A 73 12.43 3.62 2.17
CA PRO A 73 13.30 2.49 1.87
C PRO A 73 13.33 1.45 3.01
N GLU A 74 13.18 1.89 4.26
CA GLU A 74 13.14 1.02 5.44
C GLU A 74 11.89 0.14 5.42
N ASP A 75 10.70 0.73 5.21
CA ASP A 75 9.44 0.00 5.11
C ASP A 75 9.42 -0.95 3.91
N VAL A 76 9.96 -0.50 2.78
CA VAL A 76 10.15 -1.32 1.57
C VAL A 76 11.06 -2.51 1.85
N SER A 77 12.18 -2.28 2.53
CA SER A 77 13.16 -3.33 2.84
C SER A 77 12.58 -4.35 3.81
N TYR A 78 11.82 -3.88 4.81
CA TYR A 78 11.09 -4.75 5.74
C TYR A 78 10.14 -5.68 4.99
N VAL A 79 9.33 -5.14 4.06
CA VAL A 79 8.40 -5.93 3.25
C VAL A 79 9.10 -6.92 2.33
N ILE A 80 10.23 -6.53 1.73
CA ILE A 80 11.06 -7.45 0.93
C ILE A 80 11.58 -8.59 1.81
N GLY A 81 12.01 -8.29 3.04
CA GLY A 81 12.39 -9.27 4.04
C GLY A 81 11.26 -10.26 4.33
N LEU A 82 10.04 -9.78 4.59
CA LEU A 82 8.88 -10.65 4.80
C LEU A 82 8.60 -11.58 3.61
N TYR A 83 8.65 -11.07 2.38
CA TYR A 83 8.47 -11.92 1.19
C TYR A 83 9.60 -12.92 0.97
N SER A 84 10.80 -12.67 1.52
CA SER A 84 11.93 -13.61 1.40
C SER A 84 11.76 -14.86 2.26
N LEU A 85 10.86 -14.81 3.26
CA LEU A 85 10.53 -15.94 4.13
C LEU A 85 9.52 -16.91 3.51
N ILE A 86 8.97 -16.58 2.34
CA ILE A 86 7.90 -17.34 1.68
C ILE A 86 8.47 -17.94 0.40
N GLU A 87 8.09 -19.19 0.08
CA GLU A 87 8.53 -19.81 -1.16
C GLU A 87 8.07 -19.02 -2.38
N LYS A 88 8.95 -18.88 -3.38
CA LYS A 88 8.71 -17.99 -4.54
C LYS A 88 7.43 -18.34 -5.32
N GLU A 89 7.05 -19.61 -5.35
CA GLU A 89 5.87 -20.11 -6.04
C GLU A 89 4.59 -19.76 -5.26
N GLU A 90 4.63 -19.86 -3.93
CA GLU A 90 3.55 -19.47 -3.03
C GLU A 90 3.28 -17.96 -3.06
N VAL A 91 4.33 -17.12 -3.15
CA VAL A 91 4.20 -15.65 -3.24
C VAL A 91 3.36 -15.18 -4.44
N ARG A 92 3.21 -16.00 -5.48
CA ARG A 92 2.34 -15.67 -6.64
C ARG A 92 0.88 -16.05 -6.41
N ARG A 93 0.62 -16.98 -5.50
CA ARG A 93 -0.72 -17.52 -5.20
C ARG A 93 -1.36 -16.87 -3.98
N LEU A 94 -0.58 -16.14 -3.17
CA LEU A 94 -1.09 -15.42 -1.99
C LEU A 94 -2.30 -14.55 -2.35
N THR A 95 -3.44 -14.92 -1.77
CA THR A 95 -4.64 -14.10 -1.75
C THR A 95 -4.46 -12.92 -0.78
N LEU A 96 -5.41 -11.97 -0.80
CA LEU A 96 -5.41 -10.91 0.21
C LEU A 96 -5.55 -11.49 1.63
N GLU A 97 -6.32 -12.56 1.81
CA GLU A 97 -6.48 -13.19 3.12
C GLU A 97 -5.19 -13.83 3.59
N ASP A 98 -4.47 -14.54 2.72
CA ASP A 98 -3.15 -15.11 3.05
C ASP A 98 -2.16 -14.03 3.47
N LYS A 99 -2.15 -12.89 2.74
CA LYS A 99 -1.32 -11.73 3.11
C LYS A 99 -1.67 -11.19 4.49
N LEU A 100 -2.96 -11.10 4.82
CA LEU A 100 -3.40 -10.63 6.14
C LEU A 100 -2.99 -11.61 7.24
N ILE A 101 -3.09 -12.92 7.01
CA ILE A 101 -2.62 -13.95 7.94
C ILE A 101 -1.11 -13.79 8.20
N LEU A 102 -0.31 -13.66 7.14
CA LEU A 102 1.14 -13.45 7.24
C LEU A 102 1.50 -12.16 8.00
N LEU A 103 0.71 -11.11 7.85
CA LEU A 103 0.92 -9.85 8.58
C LEU A 103 0.60 -9.98 10.07
N ASN A 104 -0.33 -10.85 10.47
CA ASN A 104 -0.86 -10.89 11.84
C ASN A 104 0.23 -11.14 12.89
N GLU A 105 1.28 -11.89 12.52
CA GLU A 105 2.41 -12.18 13.40
C GLU A 105 3.53 -11.13 13.37
N LYS A 106 3.46 -10.16 12.45
CA LYS A 106 4.61 -9.29 12.09
C LYS A 106 4.31 -7.81 12.24
N ILE A 107 3.09 -7.39 11.92
CA ILE A 107 2.65 -6.00 11.98
C ILE A 107 1.28 -5.95 12.67
N PRO A 108 1.14 -5.25 13.81
CA PRO A 108 -0.15 -5.11 14.47
C PRO A 108 -1.18 -4.39 13.59
N TYR A 109 -2.35 -5.01 13.42
CA TYR A 109 -3.51 -4.40 12.77
C TYR A 109 -4.80 -4.99 13.34
N ALA A 110 -5.93 -4.30 13.14
CA ALA A 110 -7.25 -4.86 13.41
C ALA A 110 -8.14 -4.77 12.18
N LEU A 111 -8.74 -5.91 11.80
CA LEU A 111 -9.79 -5.92 10.79
C LEU A 111 -11.09 -5.38 11.40
N THR A 112 -11.75 -4.47 10.68
CA THR A 112 -12.98 -3.79 11.10
C THR A 112 -14.00 -3.77 9.96
N GLY A 113 -15.15 -3.12 10.20
CA GLY A 113 -16.19 -2.95 9.18
C GLY A 113 -16.91 -4.26 8.83
N SER A 114 -17.51 -4.26 7.64
CA SER A 114 -18.39 -5.34 7.17
C SER A 114 -17.67 -6.68 6.99
N LYS A 115 -16.39 -6.67 6.57
CA LYS A 115 -15.57 -7.88 6.49
C LYS A 115 -15.28 -8.50 7.86
N ALA A 116 -15.09 -7.69 8.90
CA ALA A 116 -14.96 -8.23 10.27
C ALA A 116 -16.28 -8.84 10.75
N ALA A 117 -17.39 -8.12 10.60
CA ALA A 117 -18.72 -8.63 10.98
C ALA A 117 -19.07 -9.95 10.28
N TYR A 118 -18.77 -10.06 8.97
CA TYR A 118 -18.97 -11.30 8.23
C TYR A 118 -18.11 -12.46 8.75
N ARG A 119 -16.85 -12.21 9.13
CA ARG A 119 -15.98 -13.26 9.70
C ARG A 119 -16.51 -13.84 11.02
N TYR A 120 -17.15 -13.01 11.86
CA TYR A 120 -17.64 -13.44 13.17
C TYR A 120 -19.09 -13.95 13.16
N HIS A 121 -19.92 -13.38 12.28
CA HIS A 121 -21.36 -13.62 12.34
C HIS A 121 -21.95 -14.19 11.04
N HIS A 122 -21.19 -14.25 9.94
CA HIS A 122 -21.61 -14.75 8.63
C HIS A 122 -22.88 -14.11 8.03
N TYR A 123 -23.36 -12.99 8.59
CA TYR A 123 -24.49 -12.27 8.04
C TYR A 123 -24.03 -11.33 6.92
N VAL A 124 -24.56 -11.56 5.71
CA VAL A 124 -24.38 -10.77 4.47
C VAL A 124 -22.98 -10.88 3.84
N ASN A 125 -22.89 -11.28 2.58
CA ASN A 125 -21.64 -11.32 1.83
C ASN A 125 -21.12 -9.88 1.63
N PRO A 126 -20.04 -9.46 2.31
CA PRO A 126 -19.61 -8.08 2.31
C PRO A 126 -18.93 -7.74 0.97
N PRO A 127 -18.94 -6.45 0.57
CA PRO A 127 -18.18 -6.00 -0.60
C PRO A 127 -16.70 -6.36 -0.46
N ASN A 128 -15.97 -6.35 -1.58
CA ASN A 128 -14.52 -6.61 -1.61
C ASN A 128 -13.68 -5.44 -1.07
N VAL A 129 -14.15 -4.82 0.02
CA VAL A 129 -13.53 -3.71 0.74
C VAL A 129 -13.18 -4.19 2.15
N TYR A 130 -11.90 -4.09 2.50
CA TYR A 130 -11.36 -4.43 3.81
C TYR A 130 -11.02 -3.15 4.56
N GLU A 131 -11.57 -2.97 5.76
CA GLU A 131 -11.24 -1.84 6.62
C GLU A 131 -10.26 -2.30 7.70
N ILE A 132 -9.05 -1.74 7.70
CA ILE A 132 -7.96 -2.17 8.57
C ILE A 132 -7.52 -0.99 9.41
N LYS A 133 -7.68 -1.11 10.73
CA LYS A 133 -7.08 -0.17 11.68
C LYS A 133 -5.60 -0.49 11.86
N ILE A 134 -4.76 0.55 11.83
CA ILE A 134 -3.29 0.42 11.91
C ILE A 134 -2.67 1.49 12.82
N ARG A 135 -1.42 1.27 13.22
CA ARG A 135 -0.56 2.34 13.77
C ARG A 135 -0.02 3.19 12.62
N SER A 136 0.06 4.50 12.82
CA SER A 136 0.59 5.42 11.79
C SER A 136 2.04 5.10 11.39
N GLU A 137 2.85 4.55 12.30
CA GLU A 137 4.23 4.13 12.03
C GLU A 137 4.37 2.90 11.12
N ASP A 138 3.30 2.11 10.97
CA ASP A 138 3.29 0.91 10.12
C ASP A 138 2.62 1.14 8.77
N GLU A 139 2.06 2.33 8.54
CA GLU A 139 1.30 2.69 7.35
C GLU A 139 2.05 2.37 6.06
N GLY A 140 3.32 2.78 5.98
CA GLY A 140 4.17 2.53 4.81
C GLY A 140 4.40 1.04 4.57
N LYS A 141 4.59 0.25 5.64
CA LYS A 141 4.76 -1.21 5.54
C LYS A 141 3.49 -1.88 5.01
N LEU A 142 2.31 -1.48 5.48
CA LEU A 142 1.04 -2.06 5.01
C LEU A 142 0.74 -1.66 3.56
N ILE A 143 0.93 -0.39 3.20
CA ILE A 143 0.77 0.06 1.81
C ILE A 143 1.72 -0.72 0.93
N ALA A 144 3.00 -0.79 1.32
CA ALA A 144 3.99 -1.55 0.59
C ALA A 144 3.56 -3.00 0.47
N PHE A 145 3.23 -3.71 1.55
CA PHE A 145 2.95 -5.16 1.56
C PHE A 145 1.69 -5.52 0.78
N LEU A 146 0.57 -4.85 1.05
CA LEU A 146 -0.75 -5.25 0.54
C LEU A 146 -0.96 -4.86 -0.93
N THR A 147 -0.38 -3.75 -1.38
CA THR A 147 -0.55 -3.26 -2.76
C THR A 147 0.04 -4.22 -3.79
N ASP A 148 -0.76 -4.54 -4.81
CA ASP A 148 -0.32 -5.27 -6.00
C ASP A 148 -1.25 -5.00 -7.22
N GLY A 149 -1.17 -5.84 -8.25
CA GLY A 149 -2.00 -5.71 -9.44
C GLY A 149 -3.52 -5.88 -9.19
N TYR A 150 -3.91 -6.55 -8.10
CA TYR A 150 -5.30 -6.90 -7.78
C TYR A 150 -5.84 -6.16 -6.55
N THR A 151 -4.96 -5.61 -5.71
CA THR A 151 -5.27 -5.00 -4.42
C THR A 151 -4.84 -3.55 -4.40
N ARG A 152 -5.78 -2.65 -4.08
CA ARG A 152 -5.53 -1.22 -3.89
C ARG A 152 -5.65 -0.86 -2.42
N VAL A 153 -4.70 -0.06 -1.95
CA VAL A 153 -4.62 0.37 -0.54
C VAL A 153 -4.73 1.89 -0.48
N TYR A 154 -5.57 2.41 0.41
CA TYR A 154 -5.87 3.83 0.53
C TYR A 154 -6.19 4.22 1.97
N LEU A 155 -5.95 5.49 2.32
CA LEU A 155 -6.12 6.02 3.68
C LEU A 155 -7.46 6.77 3.86
N ASN A 156 -7.91 7.47 2.83
CA ASN A 156 -9.11 8.33 2.88
C ASN A 156 -10.32 7.63 2.24
N ASP A 157 -11.33 8.34 1.78
CA ASP A 157 -12.44 7.70 1.07
C ASP A 157 -12.05 7.22 -0.34
N ILE A 158 -12.68 6.13 -0.79
CA ILE A 158 -12.45 5.55 -2.11
C ILE A 158 -12.92 6.57 -3.15
N LEU A 159 -11.99 7.24 -3.81
CA LEU A 159 -12.23 8.00 -5.04
C LEU A 159 -11.46 7.40 -6.22
N GLU A 160 -11.15 6.10 -6.14
CA GLU A 160 -10.56 5.34 -7.24
C GLU A 160 -11.64 4.91 -8.25
N THR A 161 -11.47 5.39 -9.48
CA THR A 161 -12.26 4.96 -10.65
C THR A 161 -11.73 3.67 -11.28
N LYS A 162 -10.64 3.10 -10.74
CA LYS A 162 -9.94 1.96 -11.33
C LYS A 162 -10.40 0.67 -10.68
N SER A 163 -11.00 -0.23 -11.47
CA SER A 163 -11.40 -1.55 -11.02
C SER A 163 -10.19 -2.33 -10.46
N ALA A 164 -10.27 -2.69 -9.19
CA ALA A 164 -9.42 -3.66 -8.52
C ALA A 164 -10.29 -4.79 -7.96
N LYS A 165 -9.69 -5.98 -7.80
CA LYS A 165 -10.40 -7.12 -7.22
C LYS A 165 -10.70 -6.87 -5.74
N TYR A 166 -9.75 -6.25 -5.04
CA TYR A 166 -9.85 -5.93 -3.62
C TYR A 166 -9.42 -4.49 -3.34
N TYR A 167 -10.09 -3.89 -2.37
CA TYR A 167 -9.81 -2.57 -1.84
C TYR A 167 -9.51 -2.68 -0.35
N VAL A 168 -8.48 -1.99 0.14
CA VAL A 168 -8.09 -1.96 1.55
C VAL A 168 -8.06 -0.50 2.03
N LYS A 169 -8.99 -0.15 2.92
CA LYS A 169 -8.99 1.12 3.66
C LYS A 169 -8.11 0.98 4.88
N LEU A 170 -7.04 1.75 4.97
CA LEU A 170 -6.24 1.89 6.18
C LEU A 170 -6.80 3.04 7.02
N ILE A 171 -7.07 2.75 8.29
CA ILE A 171 -7.62 3.71 9.24
C ILE A 171 -6.62 3.86 10.38
N HIS A 172 -6.10 5.07 10.60
CA HIS A 172 -5.21 5.31 11.72
C HIS A 172 -5.95 5.12 13.05
N SER A 173 -5.44 4.23 13.89
CA SER A 173 -5.92 4.02 15.24
C SER A 173 -5.18 4.93 16.20
N THR A 174 -5.93 5.58 17.08
CA THR A 174 -5.39 6.29 18.25
C THR A 174 -5.11 5.35 19.43
N ILE A 175 -5.57 4.10 19.34
CA ILE A 175 -5.43 3.07 20.38
C ILE A 175 -4.21 2.19 20.06
N LYS A 176 -3.37 1.94 21.08
CA LYS A 176 -2.24 0.99 20.99
C LYS A 176 -2.78 -0.44 20.84
N PHE A 177 -2.37 -1.12 19.77
CA PHE A 177 -2.81 -2.50 19.47
C PHE A 177 -2.25 -3.56 20.42
N ASP A 178 -1.32 -3.19 21.31
CA ASP A 178 -0.80 -4.08 22.36
C ASP A 178 -1.93 -4.63 23.27
N ASN A 179 -3.07 -3.93 23.32
CA ASN A 179 -4.27 -4.34 24.07
C ASN A 179 -5.27 -5.19 23.27
N LEU A 180 -5.02 -5.47 21.98
CA LEU A 180 -5.97 -6.12 21.07
C LEU A 180 -5.52 -7.51 20.58
N ILE A 181 -4.39 -8.03 21.09
CA ILE A 181 -4.01 -9.44 20.85
C ILE A 181 -4.97 -10.33 21.64
N HIS A 182 -6.17 -10.56 21.08
CA HIS A 182 -6.97 -11.69 21.46
C HIS A 182 -6.24 -12.94 20.98
N LYS A 183 -5.65 -13.65 21.96
CA LYS A 183 -5.38 -15.07 21.87
C LYS A 183 -6.65 -15.76 21.36
N SER A 184 -6.60 -16.25 20.13
CA SER A 184 -7.43 -17.38 19.68
C SER A 184 -6.60 -18.64 19.82
#